data_AF-R9AJK0-F1
#
_entry.id   AF-R9AJK0-F1
#
_cell.length_a   1.000
_cell.length_b   1.000
_cell.length_c   1.000
_cell.angle_alpha   90.00
_cell.angle_beta   90.00
_cell.angle_gamma   90.00
#
_symmetry.space_group_name_H-M   'P 1'
#
loop_
_entity.id
_entity.type
_entity.pdbx_description
1 polymer ?
#
loop_
_entity_poly.entity_id
_entity_poly.type
_entity_poly.pdbx_seq_one_letter_code
_entity_poly.pdbx_strand_id
1 'polypeptide(L)'
;MKSVKKIFIPVLVVLSLGTSFCIGALTAGLNDWFQPLVSMQISNQSGQTISTLKLSVKTTAVQHEIFFQPIENKKIIETQFFIQGEGGYQLEATLANGQIVSGGSGYIESGYTVKEVVRSNEISSDVSH
;
A
#
# COMPACT_ATOMS: atom_id res chain seq x y z
N MET A 1 -37.42 21.77 37.32
CA MET A 1 -37.39 20.71 36.28
C MET A 1 -37.13 21.20 34.85
N LYS A 2 -37.65 22.37 34.40
CA LYS A 2 -37.44 22.88 33.02
C LYS A 2 -36.00 23.28 32.67
N SER A 3 -35.21 23.83 33.60
CA SER A 3 -33.80 24.21 33.35
C SER A 3 -32.85 23.03 33.21
N VAL A 4 -33.05 21.96 33.96
CA VAL A 4 -32.18 20.76 33.91
C VAL A 4 -32.29 20.07 32.55
N LYS A 5 -33.50 19.96 31.98
CA LYS A 5 -33.71 19.43 30.62
C LYS A 5 -33.06 20.28 29.52
N LYS A 6 -32.98 21.62 29.70
CA LYS A 6 -32.37 22.54 28.72
C LYS A 6 -30.85 22.40 28.63
N ILE A 7 -30.19 21.97 29.70
CA ILE A 7 -28.73 21.76 29.74
C ILE A 7 -28.38 20.30 29.45
N PHE A 8 -29.25 19.36 29.81
CA PHE A 8 -29.00 17.93 29.60
C PHE A 8 -28.93 17.54 28.12
N ILE A 9 -29.84 18.06 27.29
CA ILE A 9 -29.86 17.77 25.85
C ILE A 9 -28.56 18.20 25.15
N PRO A 10 -28.07 19.45 25.28
CA PRO A 10 -26.83 19.84 24.62
C PRO A 10 -25.62 19.07 25.14
N VAL A 11 -25.57 18.73 26.44
CA VAL A 11 -24.51 17.87 26.99
C VAL A 11 -24.51 16.49 26.33
N LEU A 12 -25.69 15.89 26.16
CA LEU A 12 -25.84 14.58 25.53
C LEU A 12 -25.47 14.62 24.05
N VAL A 13 -25.79 15.70 23.34
CA VAL A 13 -25.37 15.93 21.94
C VAL A 13 -23.86 16.05 21.85
N VAL A 14 -23.22 16.87 22.70
CA VAL A 14 -21.75 17.02 22.69
C VAL A 14 -21.04 15.71 23.02
N LEU A 15 -21.54 14.95 24.00
CA LEU A 15 -20.99 13.63 24.32
C LEU A 15 -21.12 12.67 23.14
N SER A 16 -22.27 12.66 22.46
CA SER A 16 -22.51 11.79 21.30
C SER A 16 -21.59 12.15 20.12
N LEU A 17 -21.39 13.45 19.85
CA LEU A 17 -20.46 13.90 18.82
C LEU A 17 -19.01 13.55 19.19
N GLY A 18 -18.63 13.72 20.46
CA GLY A 18 -17.30 13.37 20.95
C GLY A 18 -17.01 11.88 20.82
N THR A 19 -17.95 11.00 21.20
CA THR A 19 -17.76 9.56 21.06
C THR A 19 -17.69 9.13 19.60
N SER A 20 -18.55 9.67 18.73
CA SER A 20 -18.47 9.40 17.28
C SER A 20 -17.12 9.84 16.69
N PHE A 21 -16.61 11.02 17.07
CA PHE A 21 -15.30 11.49 16.64
C PHE A 21 -14.17 10.58 17.13
N CYS A 22 -14.16 10.20 18.41
CA CYS A 22 -13.13 9.32 18.98
C CYS A 22 -13.11 7.95 18.32
N ILE A 23 -14.28 7.36 18.07
CA ILE A 23 -14.37 6.07 17.34
C ILE A 23 -13.84 6.24 15.92
N GLY A 24 -14.21 7.30 15.21
CA GLY A 24 -13.70 7.59 13.87
C GLY A 24 -12.17 7.75 13.84
N ALA A 25 -11.61 8.51 14.79
CA ALA A 25 -10.17 8.71 14.91
C ALA A 25 -9.42 7.41 15.22
N LEU A 26 -9.96 6.57 16.11
CA LEU A 26 -9.42 5.24 16.40
C LEU A 26 -9.43 4.34 15.16
N THR A 27 -10.55 4.28 14.43
CA THR A 27 -10.65 3.50 13.19
C THR A 27 -9.66 3.97 12.13
N ALA A 28 -9.51 5.28 11.95
CA ALA A 28 -8.55 5.84 10.99
C ALA A 28 -7.10 5.50 11.36
N GLY A 29 -6.75 5.55 12.65
CA GLY A 29 -5.43 5.14 13.15
C GLY A 29 -5.16 3.65 12.98
N LEU A 30 -6.16 2.79 13.25
CA LEU A 30 -6.02 1.33 13.09
C LEU A 30 -5.95 0.87 11.63
N ASN A 31 -6.47 1.67 10.69
CA ASN A 31 -6.42 1.39 9.26
C ASN A 31 -5.25 2.12 8.56
N ASP A 32 -4.29 2.65 9.33
CA ASP A 32 -3.10 3.35 8.82
C ASP A 32 -3.40 4.50 7.85
N TRP A 33 -4.56 5.15 7.95
CA TRP A 33 -5.00 6.22 7.02
C TRP A 33 -4.07 7.43 6.96
N PHE A 34 -3.23 7.62 7.96
CA PHE A 34 -2.29 8.74 8.06
C PHE A 34 -0.83 8.31 7.93
N GLN A 35 -0.56 7.04 7.66
CA GLN A 35 0.80 6.57 7.48
C GLN A 35 1.26 6.82 6.04
N PRO A 36 2.54 7.19 5.81
CA PRO A 36 3.05 7.47 4.48
C PRO A 36 3.36 6.17 3.73
N LEU A 37 2.31 5.40 3.45
CA LEU A 37 2.37 4.07 2.85
C LEU A 37 2.09 4.14 1.36
N VAL A 38 2.84 3.33 0.61
CA VAL A 38 2.50 2.96 -0.76
C VAL A 38 1.97 1.54 -0.71
N SER A 39 0.79 1.33 -1.29
CA SER A 39 0.23 0.00 -1.51
C SER A 39 0.67 -0.50 -2.87
N MET A 40 1.17 -1.73 -2.95
CA MET A 40 1.57 -2.36 -4.20
C MET A 40 0.96 -3.74 -4.33
N GLN A 41 0.30 -3.97 -5.45
CA GLN A 41 -0.21 -5.27 -5.85
C GLN A 41 0.63 -5.81 -7.00
N ILE A 42 1.14 -7.03 -6.88
CA ILE A 42 2.01 -7.64 -7.89
C ILE A 42 1.38 -8.96 -8.32
N SER A 43 1.01 -9.05 -9.60
CA SER A 43 0.43 -10.24 -10.20
C SER A 43 1.46 -10.97 -11.05
N ASN A 44 1.63 -12.26 -10.79
CA ASN A 44 2.45 -13.12 -11.64
C ASN A 44 1.59 -13.69 -12.79
N GLN A 45 1.82 -13.21 -14.00
CA GLN A 45 1.22 -13.72 -15.23
C GLN A 45 2.28 -14.23 -16.22
N SER A 46 3.46 -14.58 -15.73
CA SER A 46 4.60 -14.98 -16.56
C SER A 46 4.50 -16.38 -17.15
N GLY A 47 3.53 -17.19 -16.70
CA GLY A 47 3.44 -18.61 -17.05
C GLY A 47 4.32 -19.52 -16.19
N GLN A 48 5.15 -18.96 -15.30
CA GLN A 48 6.06 -19.69 -14.41
C GLN A 48 6.01 -19.14 -12.99
N THR A 49 6.58 -19.86 -12.03
CA THR A 49 6.79 -19.33 -10.68
C THR A 49 7.90 -18.26 -10.71
N ILE A 50 7.69 -17.14 -10.02
CA ILE A 50 8.75 -16.18 -9.70
C ILE A 50 9.47 -16.74 -8.47
N SER A 51 10.74 -17.10 -8.63
CA SER A 51 11.56 -17.65 -7.53
C SER A 51 12.03 -16.57 -6.57
N THR A 52 12.42 -15.42 -7.11
CA THR A 52 12.83 -14.25 -6.34
C THR A 52 12.18 -13.01 -6.93
N LEU A 53 11.56 -12.19 -6.09
CA LEU A 53 11.10 -10.87 -6.47
C LEU A 53 11.78 -9.85 -5.57
N LYS A 54 12.36 -8.82 -6.19
CA LYS A 54 13.03 -7.71 -5.52
C LYS A 54 12.32 -6.42 -5.90
N LEU A 55 11.94 -5.65 -4.89
CA LEU A 55 11.44 -4.28 -5.02
C LEU A 55 12.50 -3.34 -4.47
N SER A 56 13.07 -2.52 -5.33
CA SER A 56 14.00 -1.46 -4.95
C SER A 56 13.25 -0.14 -4.87
N VAL A 57 13.23 0.48 -3.69
CA VAL A 57 12.58 1.77 -3.43
C VAL A 57 13.65 2.82 -3.19
N LYS A 58 13.55 3.95 -3.89
CA LYS A 58 14.49 5.07 -3.79
C LYS A 58 13.74 6.37 -3.58
N THR A 59 13.97 6.99 -2.43
CA THR A 59 13.52 8.34 -2.09
C THR A 59 14.74 9.26 -1.98
N THR A 60 14.51 10.55 -1.80
CA THR A 60 15.59 11.53 -1.55
C THR A 60 16.39 11.21 -0.29
N ALA A 61 15.76 10.63 0.74
CA ALA A 61 16.37 10.38 2.04
C ALA A 61 16.85 8.93 2.24
N VAL A 62 16.18 7.96 1.62
CA VAL A 62 16.37 6.53 1.90
C VAL A 62 16.27 5.70 0.63
N GLN A 63 17.18 4.72 0.50
CA GLN A 63 17.06 3.63 -0.45
C GLN A 63 16.97 2.32 0.32
N HIS A 64 15.98 1.48 -0.01
CA HIS A 64 15.83 0.17 0.61
C HIS A 64 15.31 -0.86 -0.39
N GLU A 65 15.56 -2.13 -0.10
CA GLU A 65 15.15 -3.25 -0.93
C GLU A 65 14.25 -4.19 -0.13
N ILE A 66 13.20 -4.68 -0.79
CA ILE A 66 12.25 -5.62 -0.22
C ILE A 66 12.28 -6.89 -1.07
N PHE A 67 12.49 -8.02 -0.40
CA PHE A 67 12.49 -9.33 -1.02
C PHE A 67 11.23 -10.09 -0.64
N PHE A 68 10.59 -10.71 -1.62
CA PHE A 68 9.37 -11.48 -1.41
C PHE A 68 9.64 -12.98 -1.48
N GLN A 69 8.74 -13.74 -0.85
CA GLN A 69 8.68 -15.18 -1.03
C GLN A 69 8.35 -15.52 -2.49
N PRO A 70 8.68 -16.74 -2.95
CA PRO A 70 8.32 -17.18 -4.29
C PRO A 70 6.82 -17.03 -4.58
N ILE A 71 6.49 -16.59 -5.79
CA ILE A 71 5.10 -16.32 -6.20
C ILE A 71 4.74 -17.27 -7.34
N GLU A 72 3.81 -18.18 -7.07
CA GLU A 72 3.31 -19.10 -8.10
C GLU A 72 2.64 -18.35 -9.26
N ASN A 73 2.62 -18.98 -10.43
CA ASN A 73 1.94 -18.44 -11.60
C ASN A 73 0.44 -18.19 -11.29
N LYS A 74 -0.10 -17.08 -11.79
CA LYS A 74 -1.48 -16.59 -11.58
C LYS A 74 -1.81 -16.20 -10.14
N LYS A 75 -0.81 -16.10 -9.26
CA LYS A 75 -1.01 -15.53 -7.92
C LYS A 75 -0.77 -14.03 -7.91
N ILE A 76 -1.39 -13.40 -6.93
CA ILE A 76 -1.26 -11.98 -6.63
C ILE A 76 -0.72 -11.89 -5.21
N ILE A 77 0.23 -10.99 -5.01
CA ILE A 77 0.64 -10.56 -3.68
C ILE A 77 0.29 -9.09 -3.49
N GLU A 78 -0.01 -8.73 -2.26
CA GLU A 78 -0.24 -7.37 -1.84
C GLU A 78 0.78 -7.04 -0.76
N THR A 79 1.40 -5.87 -0.88
CA THR A 79 2.39 -5.39 0.07
C THR A 79 2.20 -3.90 0.28
N GLN A 80 2.70 -3.45 1.42
CA GLN A 80 2.73 -2.04 1.78
C GLN A 80 4.13 -1.70 2.29
N PHE A 81 4.61 -0.52 1.93
CA PHE A 81 5.91 -0.04 2.39
C PHE A 81 5.87 1.46 2.65
N PHE A 82 6.69 1.88 3.60
CA PHE A 82 6.82 3.27 3.99
C PHE A 82 7.72 4.02 3.05
N ILE A 83 7.31 5.24 2.71
CA ILE A 83 8.16 6.19 2.02
C ILE A 83 8.22 7.51 2.79
N GLN A 84 9.29 8.27 2.59
CA GLN A 84 9.40 9.63 3.12
C GLN A 84 9.37 10.61 1.95
N GLY A 85 8.28 11.36 1.82
CA GLY A 85 8.06 12.26 0.69
C GLY A 85 7.79 11.48 -0.59
N GLU A 86 8.46 11.89 -1.66
CA GLU A 86 8.33 11.34 -3.00
C GLU A 86 9.52 10.42 -3.34
N GLY A 87 9.30 9.51 -4.28
CA GLY A 87 10.37 8.65 -4.75
C GLY A 87 10.03 7.90 -6.03
N GLY A 88 10.92 6.98 -6.36
CA GLY A 88 10.71 6.00 -7.41
C GLY A 88 10.89 4.58 -6.88
N TYR A 89 10.34 3.62 -7.61
CA TYR A 89 10.59 2.21 -7.39
C TYR A 89 11.02 1.51 -8.68
N GLN A 90 11.56 0.30 -8.52
CA GLN A 90 11.84 -0.61 -9.61
C GLN A 90 11.63 -2.05 -9.14
N LEU A 91 11.04 -2.87 -10.00
CA LEU A 91 10.88 -4.31 -9.77
C LEU A 91 11.88 -5.12 -10.60
N GLU A 92 12.33 -6.22 -10.00
CA GLU A 92 13.14 -7.24 -10.64
C GLU A 92 12.63 -8.61 -10.21
N ALA A 93 12.22 -9.42 -11.17
CA ALA A 93 11.68 -10.75 -10.96
C ALA A 93 12.61 -11.79 -11.60
N THR A 94 13.04 -12.77 -10.84
CA THR A 94 13.72 -13.97 -11.33
C THR A 94 12.68 -15.08 -11.50
N LEU A 95 12.49 -15.55 -12.72
CA LEU A 95 11.59 -16.65 -13.03
C LEU A 95 12.23 -18.01 -12.70
N ALA A 96 11.42 -19.06 -12.59
CA ALA A 96 11.89 -20.41 -12.25
C ALA A 96 12.92 -20.98 -13.24
N ASN A 97 12.88 -20.55 -14.51
CA ASN A 97 13.89 -20.89 -15.52
C ASN A 97 15.22 -20.11 -15.37
N GLY A 98 15.35 -19.26 -14.35
CA GLY A 98 16.53 -18.40 -14.11
C GLY A 98 16.55 -17.10 -14.91
N GLN A 99 15.56 -16.86 -15.78
CA GLN A 99 15.45 -15.60 -16.50
C GLN A 99 15.12 -14.46 -15.54
N ILE A 100 15.85 -13.35 -15.67
CA ILE A 100 15.59 -12.13 -14.91
C ILE A 100 14.79 -11.18 -15.80
N VAL A 101 13.67 -10.68 -15.27
CA VAL A 101 12.82 -9.68 -15.89
C VAL A 101 12.82 -8.47 -14.98
N SER A 102 13.36 -7.36 -15.47
CA SER A 102 13.35 -6.07 -14.77
C SER A 102 12.37 -5.13 -15.45
N GLY A 103 11.62 -4.36 -14.67
CA GLY A 103 10.60 -3.44 -15.16
C GLY A 103 9.79 -2.91 -14.00
N GLY A 104 8.55 -2.44 -14.25
CA GLY A 104 7.70 -1.90 -13.19
C GLY A 104 8.44 -0.80 -12.42
N SER A 105 8.66 0.32 -13.11
CA SER A 105 9.34 1.48 -12.54
C SER A 105 8.46 2.70 -12.68
N GLY A 106 8.27 3.42 -11.60
CA GLY A 106 7.39 4.58 -11.60
C GLY A 106 7.68 5.51 -10.45
N TYR A 107 7.06 6.68 -10.53
CA TYR A 107 6.96 7.62 -9.43
C TYR A 107 5.96 7.09 -8.39
N ILE A 108 6.29 7.29 -7.12
CA ILE A 108 5.46 6.91 -5.99
C ILE A 108 5.47 8.01 -4.92
N GLU A 109 4.30 8.24 -4.34
CA GLU A 109 4.11 9.10 -3.18
C GLU A 109 3.12 8.44 -2.19
N SER A 110 3.03 9.01 -0.99
CA SER A 110 2.19 8.50 0.08
C SER A 110 0.72 8.41 -0.38
N GLY A 111 0.10 7.25 -0.15
CA GLY A 111 -1.29 6.99 -0.53
C GLY A 111 -1.45 6.38 -1.92
N TYR A 112 -0.38 6.20 -2.70
CA TYR A 112 -0.49 5.58 -4.01
C TYR A 112 -0.79 4.09 -3.90
N THR A 113 -1.60 3.61 -4.84
CA THR A 113 -1.80 2.19 -5.10
C THR A 113 -1.22 1.86 -6.47
N VAL A 114 -0.17 1.06 -6.47
CA VAL A 114 0.53 0.62 -7.68
C VAL A 114 0.12 -0.82 -7.98
N LYS A 115 -0.23 -1.12 -9.23
CA LYS A 115 -0.47 -2.50 -9.67
C LYS A 115 0.54 -2.86 -10.74
N GLU A 116 1.21 -3.97 -10.53
CA GLU A 116 2.26 -4.46 -11.42
C GLU A 116 1.93 -5.87 -11.89
N VAL A 117 2.14 -6.11 -13.17
CA VAL A 117 1.94 -7.42 -13.78
C VAL A 117 3.25 -7.90 -14.35
N VAL A 118 3.78 -8.98 -13.76
CA VAL A 118 4.99 -9.65 -14.24
C VAL A 118 4.59 -10.65 -15.32
N ARG A 119 5.04 -10.41 -16.55
CA ARG A 119 4.92 -11.34 -17.69
C ARG A 119 6.25 -12.06 -17.94
N SER A 120 6.27 -12.95 -18.93
CA SER A 120 7.45 -13.77 -19.26
C SER A 120 8.69 -12.97 -19.65
N ASN A 121 8.54 -11.70 -20.05
CA ASN A 121 9.57 -10.92 -20.70
C ASN A 121 9.49 -9.42 -20.38
N GLU A 122 8.50 -8.99 -19.60
CA GLU A 122 8.33 -7.60 -19.18
C GLU A 122 7.59 -7.53 -17.84
N ILE A 123 7.65 -6.36 -17.20
CA ILE A 123 6.78 -6.00 -16.09
C ILE A 123 6.03 -4.73 -16.51
N SER A 124 4.69 -4.79 -16.49
CA SER A 124 3.84 -3.66 -16.88
C SER A 124 3.07 -3.10 -15.70
N SER A 125 3.10 -1.78 -15.57
CA SER A 125 2.35 -1.04 -14.57
C SER A 125 0.92 -0.74 -15.04
N ASP A 126 -0.07 -1.05 -14.21
CA ASP A 126 -1.44 -0.56 -14.32
C ASP A 126 -1.67 0.45 -13.19
N VAL A 127 -1.38 1.72 -13.48
CA VAL A 127 -1.56 2.81 -12.52
C VAL A 127 -2.98 3.34 -12.70
N SER A 128 -3.90 2.91 -11.83
CA SER A 128 -5.23 3.49 -11.73
C SER A 128 -5.21 4.61 -10.67
N HIS A 129 -5.33 5.87 -11.11
CA HIS A 129 -5.52 7.06 -10.28
C HIS A 129 -6.95 7.17 -9.73
#